data_AF-A0A554G586-F1
#
_entry.id   AF-A0A554G586-F1
#
_cell.length_a   1.000
_cell.length_b   1.000
_cell.length_c   1.000
_cell.angle_alpha   90.00
_cell.angle_beta   90.00
_cell.angle_gamma   90.00
#
_symmetry.space_group_name_H-M   'P 1'
#
loop_
_entity.id
_entity.type
_entity.pdbx_description
1 polymer ?
#
loop_
_entity_poly.entity_id
_entity_poly.type
_entity_poly.pdbx_seq_one_letter_code
_entity_poly.pdbx_strand_id
1 'polypeptide(L)'
;MRIKQKPEDFSVKESYRFDEVASGRHRVYLMDKQKLSTFDAVNRIREAFGLKPGAISYCGLKDKQGRTEQIIAVDGADVDMQEADLRLKFLGRTDKPLSARNITSNRFSVTVRALTHDSLAPLNLAAAEVNRLGVVNYFDSQRFGALKHGQGFIAKDIIRGDFEAALHNYFARPSDLDRTEDAKVKGFWRDNWGRWDARVPFEGAKKYHRILRSLRDNPGDWLKAFLQIDSDYRAMILFEYQSFLWNEGVRRYLQLMLPREHMFPMRYQAGTLLHFRDAAPDVLHTLREKTFPLVGPDSTFEDPKVAEAMTWVLGREKLKLADLRIKGAERMLYFKEEQRPLVMFPHKLVVGRTQNDDVNRGDIKVNVAFTLPPGAYATLVIKRLFHFEYTEDTKEDVRASQRPRLVTAEREEARGDTAARSAAREAEGPSRHRALASKRLPAAPAREPRPPSRIGRPARPGREASPEVHESKEPRESRVRTDRAERPARAAAPVATFTAPAAPEPEIPLGFRAKQKQRKQVKAESRAEKAEKQRLAAAKSAKKQKRK
;
A
#
# COMPACT_ATOMS: atom_id res chain seq x y z
N MET A 1 -13.44 -10.65 -10.17
CA MET A 1 -12.51 -9.52 -10.47
C MET A 1 -11.26 -9.49 -9.57
N ARG A 2 -10.18 -8.80 -9.98
CA ARG A 2 -8.95 -8.58 -9.17
C ARG A 2 -8.37 -7.17 -9.35
N ILE A 3 -7.69 -6.64 -8.32
CA ILE A 3 -6.93 -5.38 -8.36
C ILE A 3 -5.51 -5.58 -7.82
N LYS A 4 -4.61 -4.61 -8.05
CA LYS A 4 -3.24 -4.61 -7.49
C LYS A 4 -2.40 -5.85 -7.92
N GLN A 5 -2.67 -6.44 -9.09
CA GLN A 5 -1.85 -7.56 -9.60
C GLN A 5 -0.46 -7.07 -10.08
N LYS A 6 -0.42 -5.88 -10.69
CA LYS A 6 0.78 -5.10 -10.98
C LYS A 6 0.77 -3.80 -10.18
N PRO A 7 1.93 -3.21 -9.84
CA PRO A 7 1.96 -1.91 -9.16
C PRO A 7 1.25 -0.79 -9.94
N GLU A 8 1.35 -0.83 -11.27
CA GLU A 8 0.72 0.13 -12.17
C GLU A 8 -0.82 0.01 -12.17
N ASP A 9 -1.36 -1.13 -11.73
CA ASP A 9 -2.80 -1.32 -11.59
C ASP A 9 -3.40 -0.46 -10.48
N PHE A 10 -2.58 0.10 -9.60
CA PHE A 10 -3.05 0.95 -8.52
C PHE A 10 -2.15 2.18 -8.41
N SER A 11 -2.51 3.21 -9.16
CA SER A 11 -1.81 4.48 -9.16
C SER A 11 -2.56 5.52 -8.32
N VAL A 12 -1.82 6.20 -7.45
CA VAL A 12 -2.34 7.29 -6.61
C VAL A 12 -1.47 8.52 -6.80
N LYS A 13 -2.09 9.66 -7.11
CA LYS A 13 -1.42 10.96 -7.13
C LYS A 13 -2.07 11.89 -6.13
N GLU A 14 -1.30 12.30 -5.14
CA GLU A 14 -1.71 13.27 -4.15
C GLU A 14 -1.85 14.65 -4.79
N SER A 15 -2.98 15.31 -4.54
CA SER A 15 -3.14 16.74 -4.77
C SER A 15 -2.91 17.45 -3.44
N TYR A 16 -2.11 18.50 -3.45
CA TYR A 16 -1.57 19.10 -2.24
C TYR A 16 -1.55 20.62 -2.32
N ARG A 17 -1.42 21.24 -1.14
CA ARG A 17 -1.15 22.65 -0.95
C ARG A 17 -0.20 22.82 0.25
N PHE A 18 0.83 23.62 0.07
CA PHE A 18 1.68 24.09 1.16
C PHE A 18 2.00 25.56 0.94
N ASP A 19 2.27 26.28 2.03
CA ASP A 19 2.63 27.68 1.97
C ASP A 19 4.12 27.76 1.65
N GLU A 20 4.44 28.27 0.46
CA GLU A 20 5.82 28.39 0.00
C GLU A 20 6.52 29.57 0.69
N VAL A 21 7.65 29.28 1.31
CA VAL A 21 8.48 30.25 2.02
C VAL A 21 9.91 30.09 1.53
N ALA A 22 10.47 31.09 0.84
CA ALA A 22 11.79 31.00 0.19
C ALA A 22 12.92 30.64 1.19
N SER A 23 12.86 31.19 2.41
CA SER A 23 13.76 30.92 3.53
C SER A 23 13.28 29.79 4.46
N GLY A 24 12.22 29.08 4.07
CA GLY A 24 11.61 28.01 4.85
C GLY A 24 12.62 26.92 5.20
N ARG A 25 12.60 26.49 6.47
CA ARG A 25 13.50 25.47 6.99
C ARG A 25 13.26 24.10 6.36
N HIS A 26 12.01 23.78 6.04
CA HIS A 26 11.62 22.49 5.48
C HIS A 26 11.67 22.53 3.95
N ARG A 27 12.39 21.57 3.35
CA ARG A 27 12.41 21.38 1.90
C ARG A 27 11.32 20.41 1.49
N VAL A 28 10.43 20.85 0.59
CA VAL A 28 9.31 20.04 0.11
C VAL A 28 9.70 19.33 -1.18
N TYR A 29 9.45 18.02 -1.22
CA TYR A 29 9.69 17.17 -2.38
C TYR A 29 8.41 16.41 -2.73
N LEU A 30 8.17 16.25 -4.04
CA LEU A 30 7.29 15.21 -4.54
C LEU A 30 8.06 13.88 -4.53
N MET A 31 7.55 12.90 -3.79
CA MET A 31 8.06 11.55 -3.72
C MET A 31 7.20 10.61 -4.58
N ASP A 32 7.80 10.06 -5.64
CA ASP A 32 7.22 8.98 -6.46
C ASP A 32 7.83 7.65 -5.99
N LYS A 33 6.99 6.76 -5.46
CA LYS A 33 7.42 5.44 -4.96
C LYS A 33 6.62 4.30 -5.59
N GLN A 34 7.27 3.15 -5.78
CA GLN A 34 6.67 1.93 -6.30
C GLN A 34 7.02 0.73 -5.42
N LYS A 35 6.04 -0.12 -5.06
CA LYS A 35 6.26 -1.31 -4.21
C LYS A 35 6.87 -1.05 -2.82
N LEU A 36 6.91 0.21 -2.39
CA LEU A 36 7.41 0.64 -1.08
C LEU A 36 6.28 1.20 -0.23
N SER A 37 6.25 0.88 1.07
CA SER A 37 5.42 1.64 2.00
C SER A 37 6.00 3.04 2.20
N THR A 38 5.20 3.97 2.70
CA THR A 38 5.70 5.32 3.05
C THR A 38 6.83 5.23 4.09
N PHE A 39 6.72 4.34 5.08
CA PHE A 39 7.78 4.12 6.07
C PHE A 39 9.05 3.55 5.46
N ASP A 40 8.95 2.58 4.54
CA ASP A 40 10.11 2.01 3.84
C ASP A 40 10.86 3.09 3.06
N ALA A 41 10.13 3.93 2.32
CA ALA A 41 10.71 5.03 1.54
C ALA A 41 11.36 6.09 2.45
N VAL A 42 10.67 6.50 3.51
CA VAL A 42 11.18 7.49 4.49
C VAL A 42 12.44 6.97 5.20
N ASN A 43 12.46 5.71 5.63
CA ASN A 43 13.62 5.10 6.26
C ASN A 43 14.81 5.02 5.30
N ARG A 44 14.58 4.65 4.03
CA ARG A 44 15.62 4.62 3.00
C ARG A 44 16.22 6.00 2.77
N ILE A 45 15.39 7.04 2.64
CA ILE A 45 15.85 8.43 2.51
C ILE A 45 16.63 8.85 3.76
N ARG A 46 16.12 8.56 4.96
CA ARG A 46 16.78 8.89 6.22
C ARG A 46 18.18 8.30 6.29
N GLU A 47 18.32 7.01 5.98
CA GLU A 47 19.60 6.30 6.05
C GLU A 47 20.59 6.78 4.98
N ALA A 48 20.12 6.99 3.74
CA ALA A 48 20.96 7.48 2.65
C ALA A 48 21.55 8.88 2.92
N PHE A 49 20.84 9.72 3.67
CA PHE A 49 21.24 11.12 3.95
C PHE A 49 21.63 11.37 5.41
N GLY A 50 21.71 10.34 6.26
CA GLY A 50 22.07 10.49 7.67
C GLY A 50 21.12 11.39 8.48
N LEU A 51 19.83 11.38 8.15
CA LEU A 51 18.84 12.25 8.79
C LEU A 51 18.42 11.71 10.16
N LYS A 52 18.05 12.61 11.07
CA LYS A 52 17.55 12.23 12.39
C LYS A 52 16.16 11.59 12.30
N PRO A 53 15.78 10.69 13.23
CA PRO A 53 14.39 10.26 13.37
C PRO A 53 13.44 11.46 13.48
N GLY A 54 12.32 11.43 12.76
CA GLY A 54 11.35 12.53 12.71
C GLY A 54 11.71 13.71 11.80
N ALA A 55 12.87 13.71 11.13
CA ALA A 55 13.28 14.80 10.23
C ALA A 55 12.47 14.87 8.92
N ILE A 56 11.67 13.84 8.61
CA ILE A 56 10.82 13.80 7.41
C ILE A 56 9.36 13.77 7.85
N SER A 57 8.58 14.72 7.35
CA SER A 57 7.12 14.78 7.56
C SER A 57 6.38 14.53 6.24
N TYR A 58 5.15 14.02 6.33
CA TYR A 58 4.30 13.66 5.18
C TYR A 58 2.82 13.79 5.54
N CYS A 59 1.96 13.95 4.53
CA CYS A 59 0.52 14.21 4.73
C CYS A 59 -0.30 12.97 5.10
N GLY A 60 0.22 11.78 4.81
CA GLY A 60 -0.42 10.51 5.12
C GLY A 60 0.33 9.33 4.54
N LEU A 61 -0.11 8.13 4.93
CA LEU A 61 0.43 6.88 4.42
C LEU A 61 -0.19 6.56 3.06
N LYS A 62 0.60 6.00 2.15
CA LYS A 62 0.13 5.47 0.86
C LYS A 62 0.44 3.98 0.77
N ASP A 63 -0.40 3.28 0.03
CA ASP A 63 -0.29 1.84 -0.21
C ASP A 63 1.11 1.42 -0.66
N LYS A 64 1.59 0.29 -0.13
CA LYS A 64 2.81 -0.38 -0.59
C LYS A 64 2.61 -1.02 -1.96
N GLN A 65 1.45 -1.66 -2.17
CA GLN A 65 1.12 -2.37 -3.42
C GLN A 65 0.52 -1.40 -4.44
N GLY A 66 1.36 -0.53 -5.00
CA GLY A 66 0.97 0.45 -6.01
C GLY A 66 2.11 1.35 -6.45
N ARG A 67 1.80 2.31 -7.33
CA ARG A 67 2.65 3.46 -7.66
C ARG A 67 2.02 4.72 -7.09
N THR A 68 2.74 5.43 -6.23
CA THR A 68 2.16 6.53 -5.46
C THR A 68 3.03 7.76 -5.50
N GLU A 69 2.42 8.90 -5.80
CA GLU A 69 3.03 10.24 -5.69
C GLU A 69 2.45 10.95 -4.46
N GLN A 70 3.30 11.38 -3.54
CA GLN A 70 2.93 12.15 -2.34
C GLN A 70 3.99 13.21 -2.04
N ILE A 71 3.64 14.27 -1.33
CA ILE A 71 4.65 15.22 -0.85
C ILE A 71 5.26 14.76 0.48
N ILE A 72 6.54 15.06 0.64
CA ILE A 72 7.29 14.94 1.89
C ILE A 72 8.03 16.26 2.15
N ALA A 73 8.28 16.56 3.42
CA ALA A 73 9.09 17.70 3.81
C ALA A 73 10.25 17.25 4.70
N VAL A 74 11.46 17.59 4.27
CA VAL A 74 12.71 17.27 4.97
C VAL A 74 13.17 18.49 5.76
N ASP A 75 13.40 18.30 7.05
CA ASP A 75 13.91 19.33 7.94
C ASP A 75 15.39 19.64 7.66
N GLY A 76 15.68 20.87 7.22
CA GLY A 76 17.04 21.43 7.24
C GLY A 76 18.01 20.91 6.19
N ALA A 77 17.70 19.83 5.48
CA ALA A 77 18.60 19.17 4.54
C ALA A 77 18.03 19.10 3.11
N ASP A 78 18.94 19.25 2.14
CA ASP A 78 18.63 18.99 0.74
C ASP A 78 18.87 17.49 0.44
N VAL A 79 17.94 16.84 -0.24
CA VAL A 79 18.01 15.42 -0.59
C VAL A 79 17.74 15.23 -2.08
N ASP A 80 18.40 14.25 -2.70
CA ASP A 80 18.19 13.91 -4.10
C ASP A 80 18.35 12.40 -4.32
N MET A 81 17.26 11.75 -4.71
CA MET A 81 17.21 10.31 -4.92
C MET A 81 16.46 10.03 -6.22
N GLN A 82 17.10 9.30 -7.14
CA GLN A 82 16.58 9.00 -8.48
C GLN A 82 16.71 7.50 -8.78
N GLU A 83 16.20 6.66 -7.88
CA GLU A 83 16.17 5.21 -8.05
C GLU A 83 14.98 4.78 -8.93
N ALA A 84 14.96 3.52 -9.35
CA ALA A 84 13.90 3.00 -10.21
C ALA A 84 12.52 3.01 -9.50
N ASP A 85 12.51 2.63 -8.22
CA ASP A 85 11.33 2.47 -7.36
C ASP A 85 11.11 3.63 -6.38
N LEU A 86 12.03 4.62 -6.32
CA LEU A 86 11.94 5.79 -5.46
C LEU A 86 12.62 7.02 -6.09
N ARG A 87 11.82 8.04 -6.40
CA ARG A 87 12.31 9.31 -6.97
C ARG A 87 11.82 10.50 -6.17
N LEU A 88 12.69 11.50 -6.02
CA LEU A 88 12.38 12.78 -5.38
C LEU A 88 12.45 13.92 -6.38
N LYS A 89 11.46 14.80 -6.39
CA LYS A 89 11.48 16.05 -7.15
C LYS A 89 11.28 17.22 -6.21
N PHE A 90 12.28 18.09 -6.10
CA PHE A 90 12.17 19.31 -5.29
C PHE A 90 11.04 20.20 -5.82
N LEU A 91 10.20 20.70 -4.91
CA LEU A 91 9.06 21.57 -5.23
C LEU A 91 9.22 22.98 -4.69
N GLY A 92 9.87 23.13 -3.53
CA GLY A 92 9.98 24.42 -2.85
C GLY A 92 10.30 24.24 -1.37
N ARG A 93 10.00 25.27 -0.57
CA ARG A 93 10.27 25.29 0.86
C ARG A 93 9.07 25.77 1.65
N THR A 94 8.99 25.40 2.92
CA THR A 94 7.95 25.85 3.85
C THR A 94 8.53 26.03 5.25
N ASP A 95 7.85 26.80 6.10
CA ASP A 95 8.24 27.09 7.47
C ASP A 95 7.80 25.99 8.47
N LYS A 96 6.83 25.16 8.09
CA LYS A 96 6.22 24.14 8.95
C LYS A 96 6.38 22.72 8.40
N PRO A 97 6.46 21.69 9.27
CA PRO A 97 6.32 20.31 8.83
C PRO A 97 4.99 20.09 8.09
N LEU A 98 4.97 19.13 7.15
CA LEU A 98 3.73 18.74 6.49
C LEU A 98 2.81 18.00 7.47
N SER A 99 1.51 18.20 7.29
CA SER A 99 0.45 17.52 8.03
C SER A 99 -0.65 17.05 7.08
N ALA A 100 -1.65 16.35 7.61
CA ALA A 100 -2.85 15.97 6.87
C ALA A 100 -3.65 17.17 6.32
N ARG A 101 -3.39 18.41 6.77
CA ARG A 101 -4.02 19.62 6.23
C ARG A 101 -3.47 20.02 4.86
N ASN A 102 -2.29 19.51 4.49
CA ASN A 102 -1.63 19.85 3.23
C ASN A 102 -2.13 19.01 2.05
N ILE A 103 -2.95 17.99 2.29
CA ILE A 103 -3.58 17.19 1.23
C ILE A 103 -4.97 17.72 0.92
N THR A 104 -5.27 17.94 -0.37
CA THR A 104 -6.59 18.41 -0.82
C THR A 104 -7.42 17.27 -1.40
N SER A 105 -6.78 16.31 -2.07
CA SER A 105 -7.43 15.11 -2.60
C SER A 105 -6.42 14.06 -3.04
N ASN A 106 -6.89 12.86 -3.36
CA ASN A 106 -6.12 11.81 -4.00
C ASN A 106 -6.77 11.46 -5.34
N ARG A 107 -6.00 11.54 -6.42
CA ARG A 107 -6.42 11.07 -7.74
C ARG A 107 -5.99 9.62 -7.92
N PHE A 108 -6.95 8.76 -8.18
CA PHE A 108 -6.74 7.34 -8.38
C PHE A 108 -6.89 6.99 -9.86
N SER A 109 -6.06 6.04 -10.29
CA SER A 109 -6.23 5.28 -11.52
C SER A 109 -6.04 3.80 -11.15
N VAL A 110 -7.13 3.05 -11.17
CA VAL A 110 -7.18 1.65 -10.77
C VAL A 110 -7.50 0.78 -11.98
N THR A 111 -6.63 -0.16 -12.30
CA THR A 111 -6.91 -1.19 -13.30
C THR A 111 -7.56 -2.38 -12.62
N VAL A 112 -8.81 -2.65 -13.00
CA VAL A 112 -9.55 -3.83 -12.58
C VAL A 112 -9.36 -4.91 -13.64
N ARG A 113 -8.95 -6.09 -13.19
CA ARG A 113 -8.52 -7.24 -14.00
C ARG A 113 -9.37 -8.47 -13.73
N ALA A 114 -9.14 -9.51 -14.53
CA ALA A 114 -9.89 -10.77 -14.44
C ALA A 114 -11.40 -10.53 -14.47
N LEU A 115 -11.84 -9.76 -15.49
CA LEU A 115 -13.23 -9.49 -15.78
C LEU A 115 -13.69 -10.37 -16.95
N THR A 116 -14.89 -10.91 -16.85
CA THR A 116 -15.56 -11.59 -17.97
C THR A 116 -16.41 -10.58 -18.75
N HIS A 117 -16.99 -11.01 -19.88
CA HIS A 117 -17.98 -10.19 -20.58
C HIS A 117 -19.20 -9.89 -19.71
N ASP A 118 -19.65 -10.86 -18.89
CA ASP A 118 -20.80 -10.70 -17.99
C ASP A 118 -20.51 -9.67 -16.88
N SER A 119 -19.26 -9.57 -16.44
CA SER A 119 -18.82 -8.54 -15.47
C SER A 119 -19.04 -7.11 -15.99
N LEU A 120 -19.15 -6.90 -17.30
CA LEU A 120 -19.23 -5.58 -17.90
C LEU A 120 -20.67 -5.08 -18.07
N ALA A 121 -21.63 -6.00 -18.25
CA ALA A 121 -23.03 -5.67 -18.52
C ALA A 121 -23.64 -4.69 -17.49
N PRO A 122 -23.50 -4.91 -16.16
CA PRO A 122 -24.06 -4.01 -15.15
C PRO A 122 -23.20 -2.76 -14.85
N LEU A 123 -22.00 -2.64 -15.41
CA LEU A 123 -21.01 -1.64 -14.98
C LEU A 123 -21.47 -0.20 -15.25
N ASN A 124 -22.13 0.06 -16.38
CA ASN A 124 -22.65 1.39 -16.72
C ASN A 124 -23.73 1.84 -15.73
N LEU A 125 -24.64 0.94 -15.36
CA LEU A 125 -25.67 1.21 -14.35
C LEU A 125 -25.03 1.46 -12.98
N ALA A 126 -24.07 0.62 -12.58
CA ALA A 126 -23.36 0.79 -11.31
C ALA A 126 -22.59 2.13 -11.25
N ALA A 127 -22.00 2.58 -12.37
CA ALA A 127 -21.35 3.88 -12.45
C ALA A 127 -22.35 5.05 -12.30
N ALA A 128 -23.52 4.93 -12.93
CA ALA A 128 -24.60 5.91 -12.77
C ALA A 128 -25.12 5.94 -11.32
N GLU A 129 -25.31 4.79 -10.67
CA GLU A 129 -25.66 4.69 -9.26
C GLU A 129 -24.61 5.34 -8.37
N VAL A 130 -23.31 5.09 -8.58
CA VAL A 130 -22.24 5.70 -7.79
C VAL A 130 -22.23 7.21 -7.92
N ASN A 131 -22.47 7.75 -9.12
CA ASN A 131 -22.58 9.20 -9.31
C ASN A 131 -23.82 9.78 -8.61
N ARG A 132 -24.96 9.08 -8.64
CA ARG A 132 -26.22 9.55 -8.04
C ARG A 132 -26.22 9.41 -6.51
N LEU A 133 -25.80 8.26 -5.99
CA LEU A 133 -25.97 7.86 -4.60
C LEU A 133 -24.69 8.03 -3.77
N GLY A 134 -23.55 8.11 -4.43
CA GLY A 134 -22.25 8.09 -3.77
C GLY A 134 -21.88 6.70 -3.26
N VAL A 135 -20.89 6.69 -2.37
CA VAL A 135 -20.37 5.48 -1.72
C VAL A 135 -20.35 5.74 -0.23
N VAL A 136 -20.93 4.85 0.58
CA VAL A 136 -20.83 4.93 2.04
C VAL A 136 -19.35 4.90 2.42
N ASN A 137 -18.90 5.89 3.18
CA ASN A 137 -17.49 6.22 3.40
C ASN A 137 -16.86 5.37 4.53
N TYR A 138 -17.08 4.05 4.46
CA TYR A 138 -16.55 3.09 5.40
C TYR A 138 -15.02 3.10 5.48
N PHE A 139 -14.51 2.50 6.55
CA PHE A 139 -13.14 2.02 6.62
C PHE A 139 -13.09 0.66 5.94
N ASP A 140 -12.23 0.50 4.93
CA ASP A 140 -12.13 -0.76 4.19
C ASP A 140 -11.14 -1.75 4.82
N SER A 141 -11.10 -3.00 4.33
CA SER A 141 -10.22 -4.11 4.78
C SER A 141 -8.77 -3.67 5.02
N GLN A 142 -8.23 -2.74 4.23
CA GLN A 142 -6.86 -2.23 4.42
C GLN A 142 -6.61 -1.52 5.77
N ARG A 143 -7.66 -1.05 6.46
CA ARG A 143 -7.58 -0.47 7.81
C ARG A 143 -7.42 -1.53 8.89
N PHE A 144 -7.84 -2.76 8.61
CA PHE A 144 -8.00 -3.82 9.60
C PHE A 144 -6.85 -4.85 9.55
N GLY A 145 -5.61 -4.39 9.41
CA GLY A 145 -4.46 -5.25 9.15
C GLY A 145 -4.29 -6.38 10.17
N ALA A 146 -4.54 -6.12 11.46
CA ALA A 146 -4.38 -7.12 12.52
C ALA A 146 -5.36 -8.30 12.36
N LEU A 147 -6.59 -8.03 11.90
CA LEU A 147 -7.59 -9.08 11.69
C LEU A 147 -7.19 -10.10 10.62
N LYS A 148 -6.29 -9.75 9.69
CA LYS A 148 -5.94 -10.58 8.52
C LYS A 148 -5.30 -11.90 8.96
N HIS A 149 -4.62 -11.80 10.08
CA HIS A 149 -3.82 -12.86 10.69
C HIS A 149 -4.58 -13.51 11.86
N GLY A 150 -5.88 -13.23 11.98
CA GLY A 150 -6.73 -13.71 13.06
C GLY A 150 -6.41 -13.08 14.42
N GLN A 151 -5.66 -11.98 14.47
CA GLN A 151 -5.15 -11.43 15.72
C GLN A 151 -6.23 -10.86 16.64
N GLY A 152 -7.41 -10.54 16.09
CA GLY A 152 -8.42 -9.78 16.81
C GLY A 152 -8.01 -8.31 16.96
N PHE A 153 -8.73 -7.59 17.81
CA PHE A 153 -8.44 -6.18 18.09
C PHE A 153 -7.63 -6.05 19.37
N ILE A 154 -6.34 -5.74 19.24
CA ILE A 154 -5.45 -5.47 20.39
C ILE A 154 -6.02 -4.35 21.28
N ALA A 155 -6.73 -3.39 20.69
CA ALA A 155 -7.40 -2.32 21.43
C ALA A 155 -8.38 -2.82 22.49
N LYS A 156 -9.01 -3.99 22.31
CA LYS A 156 -9.91 -4.56 23.31
C LYS A 156 -9.16 -4.99 24.58
N ASP A 157 -7.95 -5.51 24.42
CA ASP A 157 -7.09 -5.88 25.56
C ASP A 157 -6.62 -4.62 26.29
N ILE A 158 -6.25 -3.57 25.54
CA ILE A 158 -5.89 -2.25 26.08
C ILE A 158 -7.05 -1.63 26.89
N ILE A 159 -8.27 -1.64 26.35
CA ILE A 159 -9.47 -1.11 27.02
C ILE A 159 -9.74 -1.84 28.34
N ARG A 160 -9.50 -3.16 28.39
CA ARG A 160 -9.66 -3.96 29.63
C ARG A 160 -8.52 -3.76 30.62
N GLY A 161 -7.44 -3.07 30.24
CA GLY A 161 -6.22 -2.94 31.04
C GLY A 161 -5.31 -4.16 31.01
N ASP A 162 -5.59 -5.15 30.15
CA ASP A 162 -4.76 -6.34 29.97
C ASP A 162 -3.61 -6.06 29.00
N PHE A 163 -2.62 -5.31 29.49
CA PHE A 163 -1.45 -4.93 28.69
C PHE A 163 -0.51 -6.12 28.40
N GLU A 164 -0.58 -7.20 29.18
CA GLU A 164 0.16 -8.42 28.89
C GLU A 164 -0.37 -9.06 27.61
N ALA A 165 -1.69 -9.31 27.55
CA ALA A 165 -2.33 -9.85 26.35
C ALA A 165 -2.15 -8.91 25.15
N ALA A 166 -2.28 -7.59 25.35
CA ALA A 166 -2.07 -6.61 24.30
C ALA A 166 -0.64 -6.68 23.72
N LEU A 167 0.36 -6.77 24.61
CA LEU A 167 1.77 -6.86 24.20
C LEU A 167 2.05 -8.21 23.53
N HIS A 168 1.50 -9.31 24.05
CA HIS A 168 1.63 -10.64 23.45
C HIS A 168 1.05 -10.67 22.03
N ASN A 169 -0.15 -10.11 21.82
CA ASN A 169 -0.76 -10.04 20.50
C ASN A 169 0.03 -9.18 19.50
N TYR A 170 0.75 -8.15 19.98
CA TYR A 170 1.64 -7.34 19.14
C TYR A 170 2.99 -8.02 18.84
N PHE A 171 3.59 -8.66 19.84
CA PHE A 171 5.01 -9.02 19.85
C PHE A 171 5.29 -10.52 19.71
N ALA A 172 4.32 -11.38 20.00
CA ALA A 172 4.49 -12.84 20.06
C ALA A 172 3.45 -13.60 19.24
N ARG A 173 2.75 -12.93 18.32
CA ARG A 173 1.74 -13.56 17.45
C ARG A 173 2.13 -13.46 15.97
N PRO A 174 2.91 -14.41 15.43
CA PRO A 174 3.24 -14.41 14.00
C PRO A 174 1.98 -14.67 13.17
N SER A 175 1.99 -14.24 11.92
CA SER A 175 0.99 -14.71 10.95
C SER A 175 1.48 -15.96 10.25
N ASP A 176 0.57 -16.92 10.04
CA ASP A 176 0.80 -18.09 9.19
C ASP A 176 1.18 -17.76 7.73
N LEU A 177 0.88 -16.54 7.26
CA LEU A 177 1.14 -16.07 5.91
C LEU A 177 2.36 -15.15 5.81
N ASP A 178 2.95 -14.78 6.94
CA ASP A 178 4.06 -13.86 6.99
C ASP A 178 5.37 -14.64 7.22
N ARG A 179 6.31 -14.47 6.29
CA ARG A 179 7.65 -15.08 6.33
C ARG A 179 8.76 -14.04 6.53
N THR A 180 8.40 -12.80 6.85
CA THR A 180 9.38 -11.75 7.13
C THR A 180 10.21 -12.07 8.36
N GLU A 181 11.36 -11.42 8.49
CA GLU A 181 12.17 -11.46 9.73
C GLU A 181 11.34 -11.10 10.97
N ASP A 182 10.39 -10.17 10.84
CA ASP A 182 9.45 -9.79 11.92
C ASP A 182 8.59 -10.99 12.36
N ALA A 183 8.10 -11.80 11.42
CA ALA A 183 7.35 -13.01 11.73
C ALA A 183 8.21 -14.07 12.43
N LYS A 184 9.48 -14.24 12.03
CA LYS A 184 10.42 -15.14 12.71
C LYS A 184 10.68 -14.70 14.16
N VAL A 185 10.89 -13.40 14.37
CA VAL A 185 11.06 -12.82 15.72
C VAL A 185 9.80 -13.04 16.56
N LYS A 186 8.60 -12.78 16.01
CA LYS A 186 7.34 -13.04 16.71
C LYS A 186 7.15 -14.51 17.07
N GLY A 187 7.51 -15.43 16.16
CA GLY A 187 7.49 -16.87 16.42
C GLY A 187 8.43 -17.27 17.55
N PHE A 188 9.64 -16.71 17.59
CA PHE A 188 10.56 -16.94 18.70
C PHE A 188 9.97 -16.50 20.04
N TRP A 189 9.37 -15.31 20.11
CA TRP A 189 8.80 -14.79 21.36
C TRP A 189 7.51 -15.49 21.79
N ARG A 190 6.73 -16.03 20.84
CA ARG A 190 5.64 -16.97 21.15
C ARG A 190 6.15 -18.16 21.96
N ASP A 191 7.26 -18.75 21.52
CA ASP A 191 7.78 -20.00 22.10
C ASP A 191 8.65 -19.76 23.34
N ASN A 192 9.06 -18.51 23.60
CA ASN A 192 9.96 -18.12 24.69
C ASN A 192 9.37 -17.00 25.57
N TRP A 193 8.05 -16.90 25.67
CA TRP A 193 7.38 -15.86 26.47
C TRP A 193 7.86 -15.88 27.93
N GLY A 194 8.18 -14.70 28.48
CA GLY A 194 8.72 -14.57 29.83
C GLY A 194 10.24 -14.71 29.93
N ARG A 195 10.93 -15.28 28.94
CA ARG A 195 12.39 -15.46 28.94
C ARG A 195 13.11 -14.26 28.28
N TRP A 196 13.01 -13.08 28.89
CA TRP A 196 13.44 -11.81 28.26
C TRP A 196 14.94 -11.69 27.99
N ASP A 197 15.77 -12.51 28.63
CA ASP A 197 17.21 -12.61 28.38
C ASP A 197 17.58 -13.57 27.24
N ALA A 198 16.59 -14.25 26.65
CA ALA A 198 16.83 -15.15 25.53
C ALA A 198 17.37 -14.40 24.30
N ARG A 199 18.44 -14.95 23.70
CA ARG A 199 19.07 -14.37 22.50
C ARG A 199 18.24 -14.68 21.26
N VAL A 200 17.67 -13.65 20.65
CA VAL A 200 16.94 -13.78 19.38
C VAL A 200 17.94 -13.90 18.22
N PRO A 201 17.89 -14.98 17.42
CA PRO A 201 18.85 -15.22 16.34
C PRO A 201 18.52 -14.48 15.02
N PHE A 202 17.60 -13.51 15.05
CA PHE A 202 17.08 -12.83 13.85
C PHE A 202 17.40 -11.34 13.87
N GLU A 203 17.79 -10.76 12.72
CA GLU A 203 18.19 -9.35 12.64
C GLU A 203 17.03 -8.39 12.95
N GLY A 204 15.80 -8.83 12.65
CA GLY A 204 14.56 -8.08 12.94
C GLY A 204 14.35 -7.79 14.43
N ALA A 205 15.08 -8.44 15.34
CA ALA A 205 14.95 -8.26 16.78
C ALA A 205 15.27 -6.83 17.25
N LYS A 206 16.08 -6.08 16.49
CA LYS A 206 16.48 -4.69 16.83
C LYS A 206 15.28 -3.77 17.06
N LYS A 207 14.19 -3.98 16.31
CA LYS A 207 12.92 -3.22 16.43
C LYS A 207 12.31 -3.31 17.83
N TYR A 208 12.53 -4.41 18.54
CA TYR A 208 11.88 -4.71 19.82
C TYR A 208 12.76 -4.44 21.04
N HIS A 209 13.99 -3.95 20.84
CA HIS A 209 14.98 -3.76 21.90
C HIS A 209 14.47 -2.90 23.06
N ARG A 210 13.69 -1.84 22.80
CA ARG A 210 13.13 -0.99 23.86
C ARG A 210 12.13 -1.74 24.73
N ILE A 211 11.25 -2.55 24.11
CA ILE A 211 10.28 -3.39 24.81
C ILE A 211 11.03 -4.43 25.67
N LEU A 212 12.00 -5.13 25.07
CA LEU A 212 12.79 -6.15 25.77
C LEU A 212 13.64 -5.60 26.91
N ARG A 213 14.18 -4.39 26.76
CA ARG A 213 14.85 -3.69 27.86
C ARG A 213 13.85 -3.42 28.99
N SER A 214 12.69 -2.85 28.68
CA SER A 214 11.67 -2.56 29.69
C SER A 214 11.23 -3.81 30.46
N LEU A 215 11.04 -4.94 29.76
CA LEU A 215 10.61 -6.21 30.35
C LEU A 215 11.70 -6.87 31.20
N ARG A 216 12.99 -6.68 30.90
CA ARG A 216 14.10 -7.14 31.74
C ARG A 216 14.26 -6.29 32.99
N ASP A 217 14.18 -4.98 32.84
CA ASP A 217 14.38 -4.04 33.94
C ASP A 217 13.20 -4.08 34.93
N ASN A 218 11.97 -4.30 34.44
CA ASN A 218 10.75 -4.34 35.24
C ASN A 218 9.82 -5.47 34.75
N PRO A 219 10.13 -6.75 35.04
CA PRO A 219 9.26 -7.86 34.69
C PRO A 219 7.89 -7.69 35.37
N GLY A 220 6.82 -7.59 34.59
CA GLY A 220 5.45 -7.39 35.09
C GLY A 220 4.88 -5.98 34.92
N ASP A 221 5.70 -4.97 34.59
CA ASP A 221 5.19 -3.64 34.18
C ASP A 221 4.85 -3.64 32.68
N TRP A 222 3.75 -4.32 32.36
CA TRP A 222 3.29 -4.53 30.98
C TRP A 222 2.90 -3.23 30.29
N LEU A 223 2.31 -2.28 31.02
CA LEU A 223 1.96 -0.98 30.49
C LEU A 223 3.20 -0.22 30.04
N LYS A 224 4.24 -0.13 30.89
CA LYS A 224 5.49 0.53 30.55
C LYS A 224 6.18 -0.10 29.35
N ALA A 225 6.15 -1.44 29.27
CA ALA A 225 6.69 -2.18 28.13
C ALA A 225 5.89 -1.91 26.84
N PHE A 226 4.56 -1.91 26.90
CA PHE A 226 3.68 -1.59 25.77
C PHE A 226 3.89 -0.16 25.26
N LEU A 227 4.11 0.81 26.15
CA LEU A 227 4.40 2.19 25.79
C LEU A 227 5.76 2.38 25.11
N GLN A 228 6.61 1.34 25.01
CA GLN A 228 7.83 1.37 24.19
C GLN A 228 7.59 1.13 22.70
N ILE A 229 6.41 0.62 22.32
CA ILE A 229 5.98 0.51 20.92
C ILE A 229 5.96 1.91 20.30
N ASP A 230 6.27 2.05 19.02
CA ASP A 230 6.19 3.35 18.34
C ASP A 230 4.81 4.01 18.50
N SER A 231 4.79 5.33 18.75
CA SER A 231 3.55 6.06 19.04
C SER A 231 2.53 6.00 17.91
N ASP A 232 2.99 6.05 16.65
CA ASP A 232 2.10 6.02 15.49
C ASP A 232 1.47 4.64 15.35
N TYR A 233 2.24 3.58 15.66
CA TYR A 233 1.71 2.22 15.68
C TYR A 233 0.67 2.03 16.80
N ARG A 234 0.93 2.55 18.01
CA ARG A 234 -0.05 2.50 19.11
C ARG A 234 -1.34 3.24 18.74
N ALA A 235 -1.23 4.43 18.13
CA ALA A 235 -2.38 5.17 17.63
C ALA A 235 -3.15 4.37 16.56
N MET A 236 -2.44 3.67 15.67
CA MET A 236 -3.06 2.82 14.65
C MET A 236 -3.87 1.66 15.27
N ILE A 237 -3.39 1.03 16.34
CA ILE A 237 -4.13 -0.03 17.05
C ILE A 237 -5.49 0.48 17.54
N LEU A 238 -5.51 1.65 18.19
CA LEU A 238 -6.74 2.23 18.72
C LEU A 238 -7.67 2.67 17.56
N PHE A 239 -7.10 3.30 16.54
CA PHE A 239 -7.83 3.77 15.38
C PHE A 239 -8.46 2.64 14.57
N GLU A 240 -7.82 1.47 14.49
CA GLU A 240 -8.40 0.27 13.86
C GLU A 240 -9.70 -0.15 14.55
N TYR A 241 -9.73 -0.21 15.88
CA TYR A 241 -10.95 -0.56 16.60
C TYR A 241 -12.01 0.55 16.56
N GLN A 242 -11.59 1.82 16.65
CA GLN A 242 -12.51 2.96 16.49
C GLN A 242 -13.17 2.96 15.10
N SER A 243 -12.42 2.61 14.07
CA SER A 243 -12.92 2.44 12.69
C SER A 243 -13.94 1.31 12.58
N PHE A 244 -13.75 0.21 13.32
CA PHE A 244 -14.72 -0.88 13.39
C PHE A 244 -16.03 -0.42 14.03
N LEU A 245 -15.97 0.27 15.18
CA LEU A 245 -17.16 0.84 15.83
C LEU A 245 -17.90 1.80 14.90
N TRP A 246 -17.17 2.64 14.16
CA TRP A 246 -17.75 3.52 13.15
C TRP A 246 -18.48 2.75 12.05
N ASN A 247 -17.84 1.71 11.49
CA ASN A 247 -18.44 0.89 10.44
C ASN A 247 -19.73 0.23 10.92
N GLU A 248 -19.72 -0.40 12.10
CA GLU A 248 -20.92 -1.02 12.67
C GLU A 248 -22.00 0.02 13.01
N GLY A 249 -21.60 1.21 13.47
CA GLY A 249 -22.51 2.32 13.77
C GLY A 249 -23.23 2.81 12.52
N VAL A 250 -22.49 3.09 11.45
CA VAL A 250 -23.08 3.48 10.15
C VAL A 250 -23.93 2.37 9.57
N ARG A 251 -23.50 1.10 9.68
CA ARG A 251 -24.31 -0.05 9.26
C ARG A 251 -25.66 -0.08 9.96
N ARG A 252 -25.69 0.10 11.28
CA ARG A 252 -26.93 0.17 12.05
C ARG A 252 -27.75 1.41 11.71
N TYR A 253 -27.10 2.57 11.55
CA TYR A 253 -27.76 3.82 11.17
C TYR A 253 -28.49 3.70 9.83
N LEU A 254 -27.85 3.10 8.81
CA LEU A 254 -28.50 2.86 7.51
C LEU A 254 -29.73 1.96 7.65
N GLN A 255 -29.71 0.94 8.52
CA GLN A 255 -30.88 0.10 8.81
C GLN A 255 -32.04 0.85 9.48
N LEU A 256 -31.77 1.95 10.18
CA LEU A 256 -32.79 2.83 10.77
C LEU A 256 -33.32 3.87 9.78
N MET A 257 -32.60 4.09 8.68
CA MET A 257 -32.93 5.11 7.68
C MET A 257 -33.57 4.51 6.42
N LEU A 258 -33.28 3.25 6.10
CA LEU A 258 -33.63 2.64 4.82
C LEU A 258 -34.31 1.28 5.01
N PRO A 259 -35.30 0.95 4.16
CA PRO A 259 -35.81 -0.40 4.04
C PRO A 259 -34.73 -1.39 3.62
N ARG A 260 -34.89 -2.67 4.00
CA ARG A 260 -33.89 -3.71 3.75
C ARG A 260 -33.65 -3.93 2.26
N GLU A 261 -34.70 -3.89 1.46
CA GLU A 261 -34.72 -4.08 0.02
C GLU A 261 -33.93 -3.01 -0.76
N HIS A 262 -33.73 -1.83 -0.17
CA HIS A 262 -32.94 -0.76 -0.77
C HIS A 262 -31.44 -0.89 -0.50
N MET A 263 -31.06 -1.83 0.37
CA MET A 263 -29.69 -2.07 0.79
C MET A 263 -29.16 -3.39 0.26
N PHE A 264 -27.85 -3.48 0.11
CA PHE A 264 -27.16 -4.72 -0.20
C PHE A 264 -25.88 -4.84 0.62
N PRO A 265 -25.52 -6.08 1.01
CA PRO A 265 -24.31 -6.33 1.77
C PRO A 265 -23.07 -6.32 0.89
N MET A 266 -21.95 -5.89 1.46
CA MET A 266 -20.62 -6.01 0.88
C MET A 266 -19.68 -6.58 1.94
N ARG A 267 -19.03 -7.71 1.66
CA ARG A 267 -18.10 -8.33 2.61
C ARG A 267 -16.82 -7.52 2.70
N TYR A 268 -16.25 -7.49 3.90
CA TYR A 268 -14.92 -6.96 4.17
C TYR A 268 -14.29 -7.75 5.33
N GLN A 269 -13.04 -7.45 5.62
CA GLN A 269 -12.24 -8.23 6.54
C GLN A 269 -12.76 -8.30 7.99
N ALA A 270 -13.48 -7.26 8.46
CA ALA A 270 -14.05 -7.25 9.81
C ALA A 270 -15.57 -7.54 9.85
N GLY A 271 -16.17 -8.00 8.74
CA GLY A 271 -17.58 -8.40 8.70
C GLY A 271 -18.28 -8.05 7.38
N THR A 272 -19.41 -7.35 7.49
CA THR A 272 -20.24 -6.97 6.34
C THR A 272 -20.61 -5.49 6.42
N LEU A 273 -20.35 -4.75 5.36
CA LEU A 273 -20.78 -3.37 5.15
C LEU A 273 -22.16 -3.34 4.47
N LEU A 274 -22.92 -2.27 4.65
CA LEU A 274 -24.18 -2.05 3.95
C LEU A 274 -24.08 -0.83 3.04
N HIS A 275 -24.34 -1.04 1.76
CA HIS A 275 -24.54 0.02 0.78
C HIS A 275 -25.99 0.05 0.34
N PHE A 276 -26.41 1.14 -0.31
CA PHE A 276 -27.76 1.30 -0.81
C PHE A 276 -27.77 1.54 -2.32
N ARG A 277 -28.82 1.04 -2.99
CA ARG A 277 -29.10 1.26 -4.42
C ARG A 277 -30.26 2.19 -4.65
N ASP A 278 -31.04 2.45 -3.60
CA ASP A 278 -32.08 3.45 -3.64
C ASP A 278 -32.35 4.07 -2.28
N ALA A 279 -32.98 5.24 -2.29
CA ALA A 279 -33.40 5.98 -1.11
C ALA A 279 -34.45 7.01 -1.52
N ALA A 280 -35.41 7.28 -0.64
CA ALA A 280 -36.32 8.41 -0.80
C ALA A 280 -35.52 9.73 -0.90
N PRO A 281 -35.99 10.74 -1.66
CA PRO A 281 -35.20 11.96 -1.91
C PRO A 281 -34.76 12.71 -0.65
N ASP A 282 -35.61 12.77 0.36
CA ASP A 282 -35.37 13.40 1.68
C ASP A 282 -34.30 12.63 2.48
N VAL A 283 -34.39 11.30 2.50
CA VAL A 283 -33.39 10.43 3.12
C VAL A 283 -32.05 10.59 2.40
N LEU A 284 -32.04 10.60 1.07
CA LEU A 284 -30.82 10.77 0.29
C LEU A 284 -30.16 12.13 0.55
N HIS A 285 -30.94 13.20 0.65
CA HIS A 285 -30.43 14.53 1.00
C HIS A 285 -29.78 14.52 2.39
N THR A 286 -30.45 13.92 3.37
CA THR A 286 -29.90 13.77 4.73
C THR A 286 -28.59 12.98 4.71
N LEU A 287 -28.54 11.81 4.06
CA LEU A 287 -27.35 10.96 4.02
C LEU A 287 -26.15 11.65 3.35
N ARG A 288 -26.39 12.52 2.35
CA ARG A 288 -25.35 13.25 1.64
C ARG A 288 -24.62 14.26 2.52
N GLU A 289 -25.35 14.95 3.39
CA GLU A 289 -24.80 16.00 4.26
C GLU A 289 -24.35 15.46 5.62
N LYS A 290 -24.76 14.23 5.95
CA LYS A 290 -24.51 13.64 7.27
C LYS A 290 -23.03 13.36 7.51
N THR A 291 -22.57 13.71 8.71
CA THR A 291 -21.36 13.13 9.31
C THR A 291 -21.73 12.10 10.38
N PHE A 292 -20.82 11.17 10.62
CA PHE A 292 -20.96 10.15 11.65
C PHE A 292 -19.71 10.14 12.54
N PRO A 293 -19.85 10.02 13.87
CA PRO A 293 -18.74 10.17 14.81
C PRO A 293 -17.84 8.94 14.87
N LEU A 294 -16.53 9.16 14.76
CA LEU A 294 -15.52 8.31 15.38
C LEU A 294 -15.55 8.61 16.88
N VAL A 295 -16.04 7.67 17.68
CA VAL A 295 -16.34 7.94 19.10
C VAL A 295 -15.10 7.94 19.99
N GLY A 296 -15.09 8.86 20.95
CA GLY A 296 -14.17 8.93 22.09
C GLY A 296 -14.91 8.71 23.42
N PRO A 297 -14.19 8.75 24.56
CA PRO A 297 -14.79 8.46 25.86
C PRO A 297 -15.87 9.44 26.32
N ASP A 298 -15.82 10.66 25.80
CA ASP A 298 -16.71 11.77 26.15
C ASP A 298 -17.64 12.16 24.99
N SER A 299 -17.76 11.30 23.97
CA SER A 299 -18.63 11.56 22.82
C SER A 299 -20.09 11.75 23.21
N THR A 300 -20.74 12.72 22.56
CA THR A 300 -22.18 12.98 22.69
C THR A 300 -22.85 12.89 21.32
N PHE A 301 -24.17 12.66 21.32
CA PHE A 301 -24.95 12.46 20.09
C PHE A 301 -26.17 13.36 20.09
N GLU A 302 -26.22 14.31 19.14
CA GLU A 302 -27.38 15.18 18.95
C GLU A 302 -28.49 14.49 18.15
N ASP A 303 -28.14 13.64 17.18
CA ASP A 303 -29.11 12.87 16.38
C ASP A 303 -29.55 11.61 17.14
N PRO A 304 -30.87 11.45 17.43
CA PRO A 304 -31.39 10.27 18.13
C PRO A 304 -31.10 8.95 17.42
N LYS A 305 -31.10 8.91 16.08
CA LYS A 305 -30.79 7.70 15.31
C LYS A 305 -29.30 7.36 15.35
N VAL A 306 -28.43 8.36 15.43
CA VAL A 306 -26.99 8.12 15.66
C VAL A 306 -26.78 7.59 17.08
N ALA A 307 -27.46 8.17 18.07
CA ALA A 307 -27.42 7.71 19.45
C ALA A 307 -27.91 6.26 19.60
N GLU A 308 -29.03 5.91 18.98
CA GLU A 308 -29.56 4.53 18.95
C GLU A 308 -28.55 3.58 18.29
N ALA A 309 -28.03 3.95 17.12
CA ALA A 309 -27.07 3.13 16.40
C ALA A 309 -25.81 2.85 17.22
N MET A 310 -25.23 3.89 17.84
CA MET A 310 -24.03 3.73 18.66
C MET A 310 -24.29 2.98 19.96
N THR A 311 -25.42 3.22 20.63
CA THR A 311 -25.82 2.47 21.82
C THR A 311 -25.94 0.98 21.51
N TRP A 312 -26.56 0.63 20.37
CA TRP A 312 -26.68 -0.75 19.93
C TRP A 312 -25.31 -1.40 19.69
N VAL A 313 -24.39 -0.71 18.99
CA VAL A 313 -23.05 -1.22 18.71
C VAL A 313 -22.25 -1.42 20.00
N LEU A 314 -22.22 -0.41 20.87
CA LEU A 314 -21.50 -0.48 22.15
C LEU A 314 -22.06 -1.59 23.05
N GLY A 315 -23.39 -1.76 23.08
CA GLY A 315 -24.05 -2.86 23.80
C GLY A 315 -23.61 -4.23 23.29
N ARG A 316 -23.50 -4.42 21.97
CA ARG A 316 -22.99 -5.67 21.38
C ARG A 316 -21.52 -5.92 21.71
N GLU A 317 -20.73 -4.86 21.76
CA GLU A 317 -19.32 -4.92 22.16
C GLU A 317 -19.12 -5.01 23.68
N LYS A 318 -20.21 -4.94 24.46
CA LYS A 318 -20.22 -4.90 25.94
C LYS A 318 -19.35 -3.76 26.49
N LEU A 319 -19.47 -2.58 25.89
CA LEU A 319 -18.71 -1.39 26.23
C LEU A 319 -19.62 -0.21 26.57
N LYS A 320 -19.10 0.69 27.39
CA LYS A 320 -19.57 2.07 27.54
C LYS A 320 -18.56 3.01 26.89
N LEU A 321 -18.98 4.22 26.53
CA LEU A 321 -18.06 5.23 26.00
C LEU A 321 -16.91 5.50 26.98
N ALA A 322 -17.19 5.64 28.27
CA ALA A 322 -16.18 5.88 29.31
C ALA A 322 -15.07 4.81 29.35
N ASP A 323 -15.34 3.58 28.91
CA ASP A 323 -14.33 2.50 28.87
C ASP A 323 -13.25 2.77 27.80
N LEU A 324 -13.51 3.65 26.82
CA LEU A 324 -12.51 4.11 25.87
C LEU A 324 -11.44 5.00 26.52
N ARG A 325 -11.59 5.38 27.80
CA ARG A 325 -10.55 6.09 28.56
C ARG A 325 -9.56 5.08 29.14
N ILE A 326 -8.36 5.04 28.56
CA ILE A 326 -7.30 4.11 28.99
C ILE A 326 -6.62 4.62 30.25
N LYS A 327 -7.00 4.04 31.39
CA LYS A 327 -6.49 4.42 32.72
C LYS A 327 -4.98 4.27 32.80
N GLY A 328 -4.29 5.29 33.32
CA GLY A 328 -2.82 5.30 33.49
C GLY A 328 -2.03 5.59 32.22
N ALA A 329 -2.69 5.78 31.08
CA ALA A 329 -2.07 6.11 29.80
C ALA A 329 -2.88 7.12 28.98
N GLU A 330 -3.72 7.92 29.62
CA GLU A 330 -4.74 8.77 29.00
C GLU A 330 -4.15 9.76 27.97
N ARG A 331 -2.92 10.24 28.21
CA ARG A 331 -2.21 11.16 27.31
C ARG A 331 -1.52 10.47 26.14
N MET A 332 -1.26 9.16 26.25
CA MET A 332 -0.45 8.39 25.29
C MET A 332 -1.27 7.39 24.48
N LEU A 333 -2.44 7.00 24.98
CA LEU A 333 -3.39 6.06 24.41
C LEU A 333 -4.79 6.66 24.54
N TYR A 334 -5.26 7.32 23.49
CA TYR A 334 -6.57 7.97 23.47
C TYR A 334 -7.30 7.73 22.16
N PHE A 335 -8.63 7.61 22.25
CA PHE A 335 -9.52 7.59 21.10
C PHE A 335 -9.88 9.02 20.73
N LYS A 336 -9.34 9.48 19.61
CA LYS A 336 -9.57 10.84 19.14
C LYS A 336 -10.96 10.93 18.51
N GLU A 337 -11.81 11.76 19.08
CA GLU A 337 -13.12 12.04 18.48
C GLU A 337 -12.97 12.83 17.18
N GLU A 338 -13.70 12.39 16.14
CA GLU A 338 -13.69 13.03 14.83
C GLU A 338 -15.01 12.80 14.09
N GLN A 339 -15.53 13.84 13.44
CA GLN A 339 -16.68 13.72 12.55
C GLN A 339 -16.23 13.34 11.15
N ARG A 340 -16.82 12.27 10.62
CA ARG A 340 -16.49 11.75 9.29
C ARG A 340 -17.71 11.81 8.37
N PRO A 341 -17.61 12.32 7.13
CA PRO A 341 -18.71 12.28 6.17
C PRO A 341 -19.22 10.84 5.97
N LEU A 342 -20.53 10.63 6.06
CA LEU A 342 -21.16 9.32 5.97
C LEU A 342 -21.13 8.76 4.54
N VAL A 343 -21.36 9.62 3.55
CA VAL A 343 -21.26 9.31 2.12
C VAL A 343 -20.13 10.12 1.50
N MET A 344 -19.38 9.50 0.58
CA MET A 344 -18.41 10.16 -0.28
C MET A 344 -18.82 10.08 -1.75
N PHE A 345 -18.53 11.14 -2.51
CA PHE A 345 -18.79 11.20 -3.94
C PHE A 345 -17.47 11.22 -4.72
N PRO A 346 -17.17 10.18 -5.54
CA PRO A 346 -16.00 10.20 -6.39
C PRO A 346 -16.15 11.28 -7.46
N HIS A 347 -15.20 12.21 -7.49
CA HIS A 347 -15.18 13.28 -8.49
C HIS A 347 -14.49 12.78 -9.76
N LYS A 348 -14.96 13.24 -10.93
CA LYS A 348 -14.39 12.87 -12.23
C LYS A 348 -14.28 11.35 -12.41
N LEU A 349 -15.31 10.62 -11.99
CA LEU A 349 -15.38 9.18 -12.17
C LEU A 349 -15.47 8.84 -13.67
N VAL A 350 -14.47 8.12 -14.16
CA VAL A 350 -14.39 7.66 -15.55
C VAL A 350 -14.10 6.16 -15.54
N VAL A 351 -14.96 5.42 -16.22
CA VAL A 351 -14.72 4.01 -16.57
C VAL A 351 -14.17 4.00 -18.00
N GLY A 352 -12.93 3.54 -18.15
CA GLY A 352 -12.23 3.49 -19.42
C GLY A 352 -12.77 2.41 -20.35
N ARG A 353 -12.28 2.40 -21.59
CA ARG A 353 -12.60 1.35 -22.57
C ARG A 353 -12.10 -0.01 -22.07
N THR A 354 -12.83 -1.06 -22.43
CA THR A 354 -12.42 -2.45 -22.20
C THR A 354 -11.19 -2.79 -23.01
N GLN A 355 -10.30 -3.59 -22.43
CA GLN A 355 -9.06 -4.03 -23.05
C GLN A 355 -8.82 -5.50 -22.71
N ASN A 356 -8.11 -6.22 -23.57
CA ASN A 356 -7.65 -7.56 -23.23
C ASN A 356 -6.72 -7.50 -22.00
N ASP A 357 -6.94 -8.42 -21.05
CA ASP A 357 -6.10 -8.52 -19.88
C ASP A 357 -4.76 -9.17 -20.24
N ASP A 358 -3.69 -8.39 -20.10
CA ASP A 358 -2.31 -8.81 -20.36
C ASP A 358 -1.70 -9.68 -19.25
N VAL A 359 -2.43 -9.91 -18.16
CA VAL A 359 -2.01 -10.77 -17.04
C VAL A 359 -2.84 -12.04 -16.98
N ASN A 360 -4.16 -11.92 -17.11
CA ASN A 360 -5.09 -13.04 -17.05
C ASN A 360 -5.57 -13.37 -18.47
N ARG A 361 -4.89 -14.32 -19.13
CA ARG A 361 -5.11 -14.63 -20.55
C ARG A 361 -6.57 -15.05 -20.79
N GLY A 362 -7.24 -14.35 -21.70
CA GLY A 362 -8.64 -14.59 -22.05
C GLY A 362 -9.63 -13.69 -21.31
N ASP A 363 -9.19 -13.03 -20.24
CA ASP A 363 -10.01 -12.09 -19.50
C ASP A 363 -9.89 -10.66 -20.05
N ILE A 364 -10.74 -9.79 -19.51
CA ILE A 364 -10.82 -8.36 -19.81
C ILE A 364 -10.28 -7.58 -18.61
N LYS A 365 -9.68 -6.42 -18.90
CA LYS A 365 -9.36 -5.38 -17.91
C LYS A 365 -10.02 -4.06 -18.28
N VAL A 366 -10.29 -3.25 -17.26
CA VAL A 366 -10.81 -1.89 -17.38
C VAL A 366 -10.04 -0.97 -16.45
N ASN A 367 -9.72 0.23 -16.91
CA ASN A 367 -9.17 1.28 -16.05
C ASN A 367 -10.30 2.15 -15.50
N VAL A 368 -10.30 2.41 -14.19
CA VAL A 368 -11.24 3.28 -13.52
C VAL A 368 -10.46 4.42 -12.86
N ALA A 369 -10.78 5.66 -13.21
CA ALA A 369 -10.14 6.85 -12.68
C ALA A 369 -11.14 7.74 -11.95
N PHE A 370 -10.72 8.31 -10.82
CA PHE A 370 -11.55 9.23 -10.02
C PHE A 370 -10.68 9.99 -9.00
N THR A 371 -11.24 11.03 -8.41
CA THR A 371 -10.64 11.81 -7.33
C THR A 371 -11.46 11.67 -6.06
N LEU A 372 -10.79 11.44 -4.93
CA LEU A 372 -11.42 11.34 -3.61
C LEU A 372 -10.84 12.35 -2.62
N PRO A 373 -11.63 12.80 -1.63
CA PRO A 373 -11.11 13.58 -0.51
C PRO A 373 -10.13 12.76 0.35
N PRO A 374 -9.33 13.41 1.21
CA PRO A 374 -8.52 12.70 2.21
C PRO A 374 -9.37 11.80 3.11
N GLY A 375 -8.81 10.68 3.56
CA GLY A 375 -9.49 9.73 4.44
C GLY A 375 -10.47 8.78 3.76
N ALA A 376 -10.78 8.95 2.48
CA ALA A 376 -11.60 8.05 1.67
C ALA A 376 -10.80 6.87 1.08
N TYR A 377 -11.49 5.76 0.78
CA TYR A 377 -10.87 4.52 0.30
C TYR A 377 -11.25 4.26 -1.17
N ALA A 378 -10.27 4.29 -2.07
CA ALA A 378 -10.50 4.00 -3.49
C ALA A 378 -11.04 2.58 -3.73
N THR A 379 -10.62 1.64 -2.91
CA THR A 379 -11.11 0.26 -2.96
C THR A 379 -12.62 0.17 -2.74
N LEU A 380 -13.24 1.01 -1.91
CA LEU A 380 -14.71 1.03 -1.75
C LEU A 380 -15.42 1.50 -3.01
N VAL A 381 -14.87 2.46 -3.74
CA VAL A 381 -15.44 2.89 -5.03
C VAL A 381 -15.41 1.74 -6.02
N ILE A 382 -14.27 1.04 -6.13
CA ILE A 382 -14.15 -0.13 -7.02
C ILE A 382 -15.10 -1.25 -6.58
N LYS A 383 -15.13 -1.60 -5.29
CA LYS A 383 -16.06 -2.62 -4.79
C LYS A 383 -17.52 -2.23 -5.03
N ARG A 384 -17.88 -0.95 -4.93
CA ARG A 384 -19.25 -0.48 -5.23
C ARG A 384 -19.59 -0.61 -6.71
N LEU A 385 -18.66 -0.25 -7.60
CA LEU A 385 -18.82 -0.37 -9.05
C LEU A 385 -18.94 -1.82 -9.51
N PHE A 386 -18.23 -2.74 -8.86
CA PHE A 386 -18.17 -4.15 -9.22
C PHE A 386 -18.78 -5.05 -8.13
N HIS A 387 -19.77 -4.56 -7.41
CA HIS A 387 -20.32 -5.26 -6.22
C HIS A 387 -20.99 -6.60 -6.56
N PHE A 388 -21.35 -6.82 -7.82
CA PHE A 388 -21.89 -8.07 -8.36
C PHE A 388 -20.81 -9.12 -8.68
N GLU A 389 -19.53 -8.71 -8.74
CA GLU A 389 -18.35 -9.54 -9.05
C GLU A 389 -17.35 -9.63 -7.88
N TYR A 390 -17.52 -8.78 -6.87
CA TYR A 390 -16.56 -8.67 -5.81
C TYR A 390 -16.64 -9.83 -4.83
N THR A 391 -15.51 -10.51 -4.65
CA THR A 391 -15.28 -11.45 -3.56
C THR A 391 -14.06 -11.00 -2.77
N GLU A 392 -14.12 -11.06 -1.43
CA GLU A 392 -12.91 -10.91 -0.60
C GLU A 392 -12.02 -12.13 -0.81
N ASP A 393 -10.71 -11.91 -0.91
CA ASP A 393 -9.74 -13.00 -1.00
C ASP A 393 -9.82 -13.89 0.26
N THR A 394 -10.00 -15.20 0.05
CA THR A 394 -9.89 -16.18 1.15
C THR A 394 -8.44 -16.33 1.61
N LYS A 395 -8.20 -16.97 2.76
CA LYS A 395 -6.83 -17.27 3.21
C LYS A 395 -6.09 -18.11 2.17
N GLU A 396 -6.81 -19.00 1.50
CA GLU A 396 -6.33 -19.87 0.42
C GLU A 396 -5.97 -19.05 -0.82
N ASP A 397 -6.78 -18.05 -1.20
CA ASP A 397 -6.48 -17.13 -2.31
C ASP A 397 -5.23 -16.29 -2.03
N VAL A 398 -5.12 -15.78 -0.79
CA VAL A 398 -3.92 -15.05 -0.35
C VAL A 398 -2.69 -15.98 -0.37
N ARG A 399 -2.80 -17.23 0.10
CA ARG A 399 -1.71 -18.22 0.02
C ARG A 399 -1.31 -18.51 -1.41
N ALA A 400 -2.28 -18.75 -2.29
CA ALA A 400 -2.05 -19.08 -3.70
C ALA A 400 -1.36 -17.93 -4.44
N SER A 401 -1.80 -16.69 -4.22
CA SER A 401 -1.16 -15.50 -4.81
C SER A 401 0.25 -15.25 -4.27
N GLN A 402 0.55 -15.66 -3.04
CA GLN A 402 1.89 -15.56 -2.45
C GLN A 402 2.80 -16.74 -2.82
N ARG A 403 2.25 -17.88 -3.24
CA ARG A 403 3.00 -19.12 -3.52
C ARG A 403 4.21 -18.95 -4.44
N PRO A 404 4.16 -18.19 -5.54
CA PRO A 404 5.35 -17.96 -6.37
C PRO A 404 6.47 -17.25 -5.61
N ARG A 405 6.13 -16.25 -4.78
CA ARG A 405 7.09 -15.53 -3.93
C ARG A 405 7.63 -16.42 -2.80
N LEU A 406 6.77 -17.27 -2.23
CA LEU A 406 7.14 -18.24 -1.20
C LEU A 406 8.14 -19.26 -1.73
N VAL A 407 7.89 -19.83 -2.92
CA VAL A 407 8.81 -20.79 -3.55
C VAL A 407 10.16 -20.16 -3.87
N THR A 408 10.20 -18.89 -4.31
CA THR A 408 11.47 -18.18 -4.51
C THR A 408 12.20 -17.96 -3.18
N ALA A 409 11.50 -17.51 -2.14
CA ALA A 409 12.09 -17.29 -0.82
C ALA A 409 12.60 -18.59 -0.18
N GLU A 410 11.83 -19.68 -0.26
CA GLU A 410 12.22 -21.02 0.23
C GLU A 410 13.46 -21.55 -0.51
N ARG A 411 13.58 -21.28 -1.81
CA ARG A 411 14.77 -21.65 -2.60
C ARG A 411 15.98 -20.79 -2.23
N GLU A 412 15.80 -19.51 -1.92
CA GLU A 412 16.86 -18.62 -1.46
C GLU A 412 17.34 -18.99 -0.05
N GLU A 413 16.42 -19.29 0.87
CA GLU A 413 16.73 -19.77 2.23
C GLU A 413 17.45 -21.13 2.18
N ALA A 414 16.96 -22.09 1.38
CA ALA A 414 17.62 -23.39 1.24
C ALA A 414 19.05 -23.26 0.66
N ARG A 415 19.28 -22.30 -0.25
CA ARG A 415 20.62 -21.97 -0.78
C ARG A 415 21.50 -21.27 0.24
N GLY A 416 20.95 -20.37 1.05
CA GLY A 416 21.65 -19.70 2.15
C GLY A 416 22.08 -20.68 3.24
N ASP A 417 21.22 -21.61 3.62
CA ASP A 417 21.52 -22.67 4.60
C ASP A 417 22.55 -23.66 4.07
N THR A 418 22.51 -24.01 2.78
CA THR A 418 23.56 -24.85 2.17
C THR A 418 24.90 -24.12 2.07
N ALA A 419 24.91 -22.82 1.75
CA ALA A 419 26.12 -22.00 1.73
C ALA A 419 26.71 -21.77 3.14
N ALA A 420 25.86 -21.59 4.15
CA ALA A 420 26.31 -21.48 5.55
C ALA A 420 26.87 -22.81 6.07
N ARG A 421 26.26 -23.94 5.70
CA ARG A 421 26.77 -25.28 6.04
C ARG A 421 28.05 -25.64 5.30
N SER A 422 28.22 -25.20 4.05
CA SER A 422 29.48 -25.38 3.31
C SER A 422 30.60 -24.50 3.87
N ALA A 423 30.31 -23.23 4.19
CA ALA A 423 31.27 -22.33 4.83
C ALA A 423 31.69 -22.82 6.24
N ALA A 424 30.76 -23.38 7.00
CA ALA A 424 31.08 -24.01 8.29
C ALA A 424 31.97 -25.26 8.13
N ARG A 425 31.75 -26.07 7.08
CA ARG A 425 32.60 -27.23 6.73
C ARG A 425 33.96 -26.85 6.17
N GLU A 426 34.10 -25.70 5.52
CA GLU A 426 35.39 -25.18 5.06
C GLU A 426 36.18 -24.48 6.17
N ALA A 427 35.49 -23.90 7.16
CA ALA A 427 36.10 -23.35 8.37
C ALA A 427 36.62 -24.44 9.33
N GLU A 428 35.97 -25.61 9.36
CA GLU A 428 36.50 -26.82 9.97
C GLU A 428 37.49 -27.49 9.00
N GLY A 429 38.76 -27.06 9.04
CA GLY A 429 39.83 -27.69 8.26
C GLY A 429 39.91 -29.22 8.45
N PRO A 430 40.57 -29.95 7.55
CA PRO A 430 40.52 -31.41 7.49
C PRO A 430 40.98 -32.05 8.81
N SER A 431 40.05 -32.69 9.52
CA SER A 431 40.30 -33.39 10.78
C SER A 431 41.25 -34.59 10.56
N ARG A 432 42.41 -34.54 11.22
CA ARG A 432 43.41 -35.62 11.29
C ARG A 432 42.94 -36.74 12.22
N HIS A 433 41.85 -37.45 11.92
CA HIS A 433 41.58 -38.75 12.54
C HIS A 433 40.68 -39.60 11.64
N ARG A 434 41.24 -40.09 10.53
CA ARG A 434 40.75 -41.32 9.88
C ARG A 434 41.89 -42.10 9.26
N ALA A 435 42.82 -42.50 10.12
CA ALA A 435 43.74 -43.60 9.85
C ALA A 435 43.59 -44.60 11.00
N LEU A 436 43.61 -45.89 10.66
CA LEU A 436 43.46 -47.09 11.50
C LEU A 436 42.06 -47.70 11.53
N ALA A 437 41.79 -48.57 10.54
CA ALA A 437 41.47 -49.98 10.80
C ALA A 437 41.35 -50.73 9.46
N SER A 438 42.45 -51.38 9.07
CA SER A 438 42.52 -52.37 8.00
C SER A 438 42.86 -53.74 8.62
N LYS A 439 41.94 -54.71 8.55
CA LYS A 439 42.25 -56.16 8.61
C LYS A 439 41.32 -56.93 7.66
N ARG A 440 41.95 -57.84 6.90
CA ARG A 440 41.51 -58.65 5.73
C ARG A 440 40.53 -59.80 6.08
N LEU A 441 39.42 -59.99 5.32
CA LEU A 441 39.07 -61.04 4.28
C LEU A 441 38.59 -62.42 4.81
N PRO A 442 37.76 -63.23 4.08
CA PRO A 442 37.72 -63.43 2.62
C PRO A 442 36.32 -63.59 1.93
N ALA A 443 36.35 -64.08 0.67
CA ALA A 443 35.54 -63.72 -0.50
C ALA A 443 34.28 -64.56 -0.85
N ALA A 444 33.40 -63.90 -1.64
CA ALA A 444 32.56 -64.39 -2.77
C ALA A 444 31.34 -65.31 -2.50
N PRO A 445 30.31 -65.41 -3.41
CA PRO A 445 30.28 -64.95 -4.81
C PRO A 445 29.02 -64.17 -5.28
N ALA A 446 29.09 -63.74 -6.54
CA ALA A 446 28.13 -62.97 -7.32
C ALA A 446 26.79 -63.67 -7.59
N ARG A 447 25.72 -62.87 -7.80
CA ARG A 447 24.59 -63.24 -8.65
C ARG A 447 23.98 -62.04 -9.37
N GLU A 448 23.62 -62.33 -10.61
CA GLU A 448 23.21 -61.48 -11.75
C GLU A 448 21.86 -60.76 -11.62
N PRO A 449 21.59 -59.78 -12.52
CA PRO A 449 20.38 -58.94 -12.53
C PRO A 449 19.28 -59.49 -13.46
N ARG A 450 18.00 -59.19 -13.19
CA ARG A 450 16.82 -59.35 -14.10
C ARG A 450 15.54 -58.78 -13.44
N PRO A 451 14.44 -58.47 -14.16
CA PRO A 451 14.27 -57.52 -15.27
C PRO A 451 12.96 -56.66 -15.08
N PRO A 452 12.56 -55.78 -16.03
CA PRO A 452 11.38 -54.92 -15.87
C PRO A 452 10.09 -55.60 -16.39
N SER A 453 8.95 -55.36 -15.73
CA SER A 453 7.63 -55.84 -16.18
C SER A 453 6.89 -54.79 -17.01
N ARG A 454 6.51 -55.21 -18.23
CA ARG A 454 5.49 -54.62 -19.11
C ARG A 454 4.19 -55.41 -18.96
N ILE A 455 3.04 -54.75 -18.83
CA ILE A 455 1.70 -55.12 -19.35
C ILE A 455 0.90 -53.78 -19.37
N GLY A 456 0.12 -53.33 -20.35
CA GLY A 456 -0.43 -53.85 -21.59
C GLY A 456 -1.70 -53.02 -21.89
N ARG A 457 -1.83 -52.45 -23.10
CA ARG A 457 -3.05 -51.79 -23.62
C ARG A 457 -4.14 -52.83 -23.90
N PRO A 458 -5.40 -52.39 -24.07
CA PRO A 458 -6.12 -52.74 -25.29
C PRO A 458 -6.79 -51.55 -26.01
N ALA A 459 -7.27 -51.84 -27.22
CA ALA A 459 -7.65 -50.95 -28.29
C ALA A 459 -9.19 -50.72 -28.43
N ARG A 460 -9.54 -49.82 -29.37
CA ARG A 460 -10.88 -49.44 -29.87
C ARG A 460 -11.77 -50.62 -30.35
N PRO A 461 -13.08 -50.34 -30.51
CA PRO A 461 -13.73 -50.25 -31.84
C PRO A 461 -14.50 -48.91 -31.97
N GLY A 462 -14.98 -48.37 -33.09
CA GLY A 462 -15.25 -48.86 -34.45
C GLY A 462 -16.69 -48.47 -34.85
N ARG A 463 -16.84 -47.41 -35.67
CA ARG A 463 -17.93 -47.01 -36.61
C ARG A 463 -19.42 -47.35 -36.35
N GLU A 464 -20.28 -46.34 -36.53
CA GLU A 464 -21.52 -46.30 -37.38
C GLU A 464 -22.09 -44.85 -37.32
N ALA A 465 -22.18 -44.11 -38.43
CA ALA A 465 -23.22 -44.06 -39.48
C ALA A 465 -24.29 -42.97 -39.21
N SER A 466 -24.43 -42.05 -40.17
CA SER A 466 -25.37 -40.91 -40.23
C SER A 466 -26.86 -41.34 -40.34
N PRO A 467 -27.83 -40.40 -40.31
CA PRO A 467 -28.17 -39.67 -41.55
C PRO A 467 -28.47 -38.17 -41.40
N GLU A 468 -28.32 -37.50 -42.54
CA GLU A 468 -28.75 -36.15 -42.90
C GLU A 468 -30.28 -35.96 -42.85
N VAL A 469 -30.75 -34.73 -42.66
CA VAL A 469 -31.80 -34.11 -43.50
C VAL A 469 -31.56 -32.59 -43.60
N HIS A 470 -31.51 -32.13 -44.87
CA HIS A 470 -31.89 -30.85 -45.50
C HIS A 470 -32.72 -29.84 -44.66
N GLU A 471 -32.82 -28.53 -44.91
CA GLU A 471 -32.64 -27.59 -46.03
C GLU A 471 -32.85 -26.19 -45.38
N SER A 472 -32.24 -25.06 -45.74
CA SER A 472 -32.41 -24.33 -46.99
C SER A 472 -31.67 -22.97 -46.90
N LYS A 473 -31.00 -22.65 -48.01
CA LYS A 473 -30.55 -21.33 -48.48
C LYS A 473 -31.79 -20.44 -48.75
N GLU A 474 -31.81 -19.11 -48.87
CA GLU A 474 -30.94 -18.02 -49.39
C GLU A 474 -31.79 -16.70 -49.23
N PRO A 475 -31.50 -15.52 -49.82
CA PRO A 475 -30.25 -14.95 -50.30
C PRO A 475 -29.99 -13.49 -49.81
N ARG A 476 -28.81 -13.00 -50.20
CA ARG A 476 -28.40 -11.58 -50.21
C ARG A 476 -29.13 -10.79 -51.30
N GLU A 477 -29.39 -9.52 -51.05
CA GLU A 477 -29.48 -8.51 -52.11
C GLU A 477 -28.47 -7.37 -51.88
N SER A 478 -27.75 -7.08 -52.96
CA SER A 478 -26.85 -5.95 -53.20
C SER A 478 -27.59 -4.86 -53.97
N ARG A 479 -27.24 -3.59 -53.76
CA ARG A 479 -27.29 -2.40 -54.66
C ARG A 479 -27.16 -1.16 -53.75
N VAL A 480 -26.49 -0.03 -54.04
CA VAL A 480 -26.02 0.63 -55.25
C VAL A 480 -24.99 1.71 -54.86
N ARG A 481 -24.07 2.01 -55.78
CA ARG A 481 -23.16 3.17 -55.77
C ARG A 481 -23.92 4.48 -56.00
N THR A 482 -23.55 5.57 -55.33
CA THR A 482 -23.59 6.91 -55.94
C THR A 482 -22.52 7.82 -55.33
N ASP A 483 -21.57 8.14 -56.20
CA ASP A 483 -20.99 9.44 -56.53
C ASP A 483 -20.27 10.36 -55.53
N ARG A 484 -19.15 10.80 -56.11
CA ARG A 484 -18.08 11.72 -55.73
C ARG A 484 -18.52 13.14 -56.10
N ALA A 485 -18.23 14.12 -55.23
CA ALA A 485 -18.16 15.53 -55.63
C ALA A 485 -16.97 16.21 -54.93
N GLU A 486 -15.99 16.61 -55.73
CA GLU A 486 -14.84 17.42 -55.37
C GLU A 486 -15.18 18.92 -55.50
N ARG A 487 -14.79 19.70 -54.46
CA ARG A 487 -14.11 21.03 -54.45
C ARG A 487 -14.64 22.22 -55.31
N PRO A 488 -14.47 23.49 -54.83
CA PRO A 488 -13.19 24.16 -55.09
C PRO A 488 -12.64 25.09 -54.00
N ALA A 489 -11.34 25.32 -54.12
CA ALA A 489 -10.50 26.24 -53.37
C ALA A 489 -10.80 27.72 -53.69
N ARG A 490 -10.56 28.62 -52.73
CA ARG A 490 -10.42 30.05 -52.97
C ARG A 490 -9.01 30.52 -52.61
N ALA A 491 -8.44 31.24 -53.57
CA ALA A 491 -7.09 31.77 -53.61
C ALA A 491 -6.89 32.98 -52.67
N ALA A 492 -5.63 33.15 -52.26
CA ALA A 492 -5.12 34.26 -51.47
C ALA A 492 -4.90 35.53 -52.33
N ALA A 493 -4.96 36.70 -51.68
CA ALA A 493 -4.55 38.01 -52.19
C ALA A 493 -3.63 38.71 -51.15
N PRO A 494 -2.80 39.69 -51.53
CA PRO A 494 -1.41 39.81 -51.10
C PRO A 494 -1.17 40.66 -49.84
N VAL A 495 -0.02 40.38 -49.21
CA VAL A 495 0.51 41.02 -48.01
C VAL A 495 1.29 42.29 -48.37
N ALA A 496 0.99 43.41 -47.71
CA ALA A 496 1.83 44.60 -47.71
C ALA A 496 2.96 44.45 -46.67
N THR A 497 4.20 44.62 -47.13
CA THR A 497 5.44 44.53 -46.34
C THR A 497 5.71 45.80 -45.53
N PHE A 498 5.85 45.65 -44.21
CA PHE A 498 6.55 46.58 -43.34
C PHE A 498 7.78 45.87 -42.75
N THR A 499 8.98 46.34 -43.11
CA THR A 499 10.26 45.88 -42.54
C THR A 499 10.58 46.64 -41.25
N ALA A 500 10.58 45.91 -40.13
CA ALA A 500 11.15 46.33 -38.85
C ALA A 500 12.55 45.69 -38.65
N PRO A 501 13.47 46.32 -37.90
CA PRO A 501 14.87 45.90 -37.82
C PRO A 501 15.03 44.52 -37.15
N ALA A 502 16.06 43.78 -37.59
CA ALA A 502 16.33 42.40 -37.20
C ALA A 502 16.43 42.21 -35.68
N ALA A 503 15.58 41.31 -35.15
CA ALA A 503 15.68 40.83 -33.79
C ALA A 503 16.96 39.97 -33.62
N PRO A 504 17.63 40.01 -32.45
CA PRO A 504 18.77 39.14 -32.19
C PRO A 504 18.34 37.67 -32.30
N GLU A 505 19.16 36.86 -32.98
CA GLU A 505 18.88 35.43 -33.15
C GLU A 505 18.64 34.75 -31.79
N PRO A 506 17.60 33.91 -31.66
CA PRO A 506 17.35 33.19 -30.43
C PRO A 506 18.49 32.20 -30.17
N GLU A 507 19.18 32.37 -29.03
CA GLU A 507 20.20 31.42 -28.57
C GLU A 507 19.60 30.01 -28.52
N ILE A 508 20.18 29.11 -29.32
CA ILE A 508 19.80 27.70 -29.35
C ILE A 508 19.96 27.12 -27.93
N PRO A 509 18.88 26.65 -27.29
CA PRO A 509 18.97 26.16 -25.92
C PRO A 509 19.92 24.97 -25.82
N LEU A 510 20.95 25.11 -24.99
CA LEU A 510 21.92 24.03 -24.73
C LEU A 510 21.20 22.72 -24.34
N GLY A 511 21.49 21.65 -25.09
CA GLY A 511 20.95 20.32 -24.83
C GLY A 511 21.35 19.79 -23.44
N PHE A 512 20.56 18.85 -22.92
CA PHE A 512 20.68 18.32 -21.54
C PHE A 512 22.12 17.92 -21.14
N ARG A 513 22.86 17.25 -22.05
CA ARG A 513 24.25 16.85 -21.80
C ARG A 513 25.23 18.02 -21.74
N ALA A 514 24.99 19.07 -22.52
CA ALA A 514 25.80 20.29 -22.50
C ALA A 514 25.57 21.08 -21.19
N LYS A 515 24.30 21.18 -20.72
CA LYS A 515 23.95 21.74 -19.41
C LYS A 515 24.60 20.98 -18.25
N GLN A 516 24.71 19.65 -18.34
CA GLN A 516 25.42 18.85 -17.33
C GLN A 516 26.94 19.10 -17.33
N LYS A 517 27.57 19.21 -18.51
CA LYS A 517 29.01 19.53 -18.60
C LYS A 517 29.30 20.92 -18.03
N GLN A 518 28.51 21.92 -18.38
CA GLN A 518 28.67 23.29 -17.89
C GLN A 518 28.50 23.36 -16.36
N ARG A 519 27.50 22.66 -15.78
CA ARG A 519 27.33 22.56 -14.33
C ARG A 519 28.50 21.87 -13.63
N LYS A 520 29.09 20.84 -14.23
CA LYS A 520 30.30 20.18 -13.70
C LYS A 520 31.51 21.11 -13.73
N GLN A 521 31.66 21.89 -14.80
CA GLN A 521 32.79 22.81 -15.00
C GLN A 521 32.73 23.99 -14.00
N VAL A 522 31.57 24.63 -13.86
CA VAL A 522 31.35 25.69 -12.86
C VAL A 522 31.60 25.18 -11.43
N LYS A 523 31.20 23.94 -11.13
CA LYS A 523 31.44 23.33 -9.80
C LYS A 523 32.92 22.97 -9.58
N ALA A 524 33.67 22.68 -10.64
CA ALA A 524 35.11 22.43 -10.57
C ALA A 524 35.88 23.75 -10.36
N GLU A 525 35.54 24.80 -11.09
CA GLU A 525 36.11 26.15 -10.95
C GLU A 525 35.87 26.73 -9.55
N SER A 526 34.62 26.63 -9.05
CA SER A 526 34.27 27.01 -7.67
C SER A 526 35.09 26.27 -6.60
N ARG A 527 35.40 24.99 -6.82
CA ARG A 527 36.23 24.19 -5.90
C ARG A 527 37.70 24.61 -5.97
N ALA A 528 38.21 24.92 -7.17
CA ALA A 528 39.57 25.41 -7.37
C ALA A 528 39.77 26.77 -6.67
N GLU A 529 38.87 27.74 -6.87
CA GLU A 529 38.94 29.04 -6.20
C GLU A 529 38.89 28.91 -4.67
N LYS A 530 38.05 28.01 -4.15
CA LYS A 530 37.94 27.79 -2.70
C LYS A 530 39.21 27.16 -2.12
N ALA A 531 39.83 26.22 -2.84
CA ALA A 531 41.10 25.61 -2.45
C ALA A 531 42.24 26.63 -2.48
N GLU A 532 42.27 27.51 -3.47
CA GLU A 532 43.27 28.58 -3.58
C GLU A 532 43.13 29.63 -2.47
N LYS A 533 41.90 30.06 -2.16
CA LYS A 533 41.64 30.95 -1.00
C LYS A 533 42.08 30.32 0.32
N GLN A 534 41.87 29.02 0.50
CA GLN A 534 42.33 28.29 1.70
C GLN A 534 43.86 28.19 1.77
N ARG A 535 44.54 27.94 0.64
CA ARG A 535 46.01 27.95 0.57
C ARG A 535 46.60 29.32 0.90
N LEU A 536 46.04 30.39 0.36
CA LEU A 536 46.47 31.76 0.64
C LEU A 536 46.25 32.16 2.10
N ALA A 537 45.14 31.72 2.71
CA ALA A 537 44.86 31.94 4.13
C ALA A 537 45.86 31.18 5.03
N ALA A 538 46.18 29.93 4.71
CA ALA A 538 47.16 29.13 5.44
C ALA A 538 48.58 29.72 5.36
N ALA A 539 48.99 30.20 4.18
CA ALA A 539 50.28 30.86 3.99
C ALA A 539 50.40 32.17 4.79
N LYS A 540 49.32 32.97 4.90
CA LYS A 540 49.29 34.18 5.73
C LYS A 540 49.39 33.86 7.22
N SER A 541 48.75 32.79 7.70
CA SER A 541 48.85 32.35 9.10
C SER A 541 50.26 31.85 9.46
N ALA A 542 50.89 31.07 8.58
CA ALA A 542 52.26 30.59 8.78
C ALA A 542 53.29 31.73 8.83
N LYS A 543 53.11 32.76 7.99
CA LYS A 543 53.98 33.95 7.98
C LYS A 543 53.81 34.83 9.23
N LYS A 544 52.64 34.78 9.87
CA LYS A 544 52.34 35.48 11.14
C LYS A 544 52.92 34.75 12.36
N GLN A 545 53.03 33.42 12.31
CA GLN A 545 53.66 32.61 13.36
C GLN A 545 55.19 32.65 13.34
N LYS A 546 55.84 32.90 12.19
CA LYS A 546 57.30 33.09 12.09
C LYS A 546 57.79 34.50 12.48
N ARG A 547 56.88 35.43 12.79
CA ARG A 547 57.19 36.84 13.17
C ARG A 547 56.90 37.16 14.65
N LYS A 548 56.46 36.16 15.42
CA LYS A 548 56.47 36.15 16.88
C LYS A 548 57.55 35.18 17.32
#